data_AF-A0AAD7PBV6-F1
#
_entry.id   AF-A0AAD7PBV6-F1
#
_cell.length_a   1.000
_cell.length_b   1.000
_cell.length_c   1.000
_cell.angle_alpha   90.00
_cell.angle_beta   90.00
_cell.angle_gamma   90.00
#
_symmetry.space_group_name_H-M   'P 1'
#
loop_
_entity.id
_entity.type
_entity.pdbx_description
1 polymer ?
#
loop_
_entity_poly.entity_id
_entity_poly.type
_entity_poly.pdbx_seq_one_letter_code
_entity_poly.pdbx_strand_id
1 'polypeptide(L)'
;MLWWRRRHGDIGKGTCFINTWEDFKAEIKEQLYPENVEQEARGRLRSLTHKGSVRDYVKEFTEILLEILDLPDKEALFTFTDGLQPWAKLELQRRGVQDLASTIAAAESLIKFRKPESTKPTERRKEHNGNGGGDHGHYRGESSKSPTHSKEVSGTPTKALLDTGASHNFLKVNEARKLGIKFKEEQGWIKAVNSEARPIYGVTSVNLRLGE
;
A
#
# COMPACT_ATOMS: atom_id res chain seq x y z
N MET A 1 -9.69 -1.34 -44.59
CA MET A 1 -8.66 -1.42 -45.66
C MET A 1 -9.05 -0.66 -46.95
N LEU A 2 -9.57 0.56 -46.85
CA LEU A 2 -9.86 1.46 -48.00
C LEU A 2 -8.87 2.63 -48.06
N TRP A 3 -8.48 3.16 -46.90
CA TRP A 3 -7.43 4.19 -46.77
C TRP A 3 -6.11 3.77 -47.43
N TRP A 4 -5.59 2.58 -47.13
CA TRP A 4 -4.34 2.10 -47.70
C TRP A 4 -4.36 2.03 -49.23
N ARG A 5 -5.50 1.64 -49.83
CA ARG A 5 -5.65 1.60 -51.30
C ARG A 5 -5.59 3.00 -51.92
N ARG A 6 -6.15 4.02 -51.25
CA ARG A 6 -6.02 5.42 -51.67
C ARG A 6 -4.58 5.90 -51.52
N ARG A 7 -3.95 5.70 -50.35
CA ARG A 7 -2.58 6.17 -50.07
C ARG A 7 -1.53 5.51 -50.96
N HIS A 8 -1.68 4.21 -51.23
CA HIS A 8 -0.85 3.50 -52.21
C HIS A 8 -1.01 4.06 -53.64
N GLY A 9 -2.23 4.51 -54.00
CA GLY A 9 -2.46 5.23 -55.26
C GLY A 9 -1.81 6.61 -55.31
N ASP A 10 -1.77 7.33 -54.18
CA ASP A 10 -1.11 8.63 -54.05
C ASP A 10 0.42 8.52 -54.12
N ILE A 11 0.99 7.46 -53.52
CA ILE A 11 2.42 7.11 -53.65
C ILE A 11 2.78 6.88 -55.12
N GLY A 12 1.95 6.12 -55.84
CA GLY A 12 2.14 5.88 -57.28
C GLY A 12 2.02 7.14 -58.16
N LYS A 13 1.38 8.21 -57.65
CA LYS A 13 1.25 9.50 -58.33
C LYS A 13 2.30 10.53 -57.87
N GLY A 14 3.16 10.18 -56.92
CA GLY A 14 4.15 11.10 -56.34
C GLY A 14 3.54 12.21 -55.47
N THR A 15 2.28 12.06 -55.03
CA THR A 15 1.58 13.03 -54.17
C THR A 15 1.70 12.71 -52.68
N CYS A 16 2.27 11.55 -52.33
CA CYS A 16 2.55 11.13 -50.96
C CYS A 16 3.86 10.33 -50.94
N PHE A 17 4.70 10.56 -49.93
CA PHE A 17 5.99 9.88 -49.77
C PHE A 17 6.03 9.20 -48.40
N ILE A 18 5.91 7.87 -48.40
CA ILE A 18 6.12 7.04 -47.21
C ILE A 18 7.40 6.26 -47.45
N ASN A 19 8.54 6.84 -47.08
CA ASN A 19 9.87 6.30 -47.40
C ASN A 19 10.49 5.52 -46.23
N THR A 20 10.03 5.80 -45.01
CA THR A 20 10.47 5.14 -43.79
C THR A 20 9.29 4.51 -43.06
N TRP A 21 9.60 3.60 -42.14
CA TRP A 21 8.61 2.99 -41.26
C TRP A 21 7.97 4.03 -40.34
N GLU A 22 8.69 5.10 -40.02
CA GLU A 22 8.27 6.23 -39.19
C GLU A 22 7.26 7.10 -39.94
N ASP A 23 7.49 7.37 -41.24
CA ASP A 23 6.51 8.06 -42.10
C ASP A 23 5.21 7.27 -42.17
N PHE A 24 5.31 5.93 -42.28
CA PHE A 24 4.16 5.05 -42.33
C PHE A 24 3.36 5.09 -41.02
N LYS A 25 4.05 5.03 -39.87
CA LYS A 25 3.42 5.18 -38.55
C LYS A 25 2.75 6.54 -38.42
N ALA A 26 3.40 7.62 -38.85
CA ALA A 26 2.86 8.98 -38.76
C ALA A 26 1.57 9.14 -39.59
N GLU A 27 1.56 8.62 -40.81
CA GLU A 27 0.37 8.65 -41.68
C GLU A 27 -0.80 7.82 -41.13
N ILE A 28 -0.51 6.62 -40.62
CA ILE A 28 -1.53 5.82 -39.94
C ILE A 28 -2.07 6.56 -38.71
N LYS A 29 -1.20 7.21 -37.95
CA LYS A 29 -1.59 8.03 -36.79
C LYS A 29 -2.52 9.16 -37.23
N GLU A 30 -2.16 9.98 -38.21
CA GLU A 30 -3.01 11.09 -38.66
C GLU A 30 -4.41 10.66 -39.12
N GLN A 31 -4.53 9.52 -39.79
CA GLN A 31 -5.82 9.10 -40.33
C GLN A 31 -6.72 8.37 -39.31
N LEU A 32 -6.12 7.58 -38.43
CA LEU A 32 -6.86 6.68 -37.53
C LEU A 32 -6.88 7.14 -36.08
N TYR A 33 -6.04 8.11 -35.71
CA TYR A 33 -6.00 8.73 -34.39
C TYR A 33 -6.45 10.19 -34.52
N PRO A 34 -7.64 10.55 -34.02
CA PRO A 34 -8.02 11.95 -33.86
C PRO A 34 -6.94 12.68 -33.06
N GLU A 35 -6.60 13.89 -33.49
CA GLU A 35 -5.50 14.69 -32.92
C GLU A 35 -5.57 14.85 -31.40
N ASN A 36 -6.77 14.72 -30.80
CA ASN A 36 -7.04 14.90 -29.37
C ASN A 36 -6.93 13.62 -28.52
N VAL A 37 -6.81 12.43 -29.12
CA VAL A 37 -6.83 11.15 -28.35
C VAL A 37 -5.63 11.05 -27.42
N GLU A 38 -4.46 11.44 -27.88
CA GLU A 38 -3.23 11.41 -27.08
C GLU A 38 -3.29 12.39 -25.90
N GLN A 39 -3.83 13.59 -26.12
CA GLN A 39 -3.99 14.64 -25.11
C GLN A 39 -5.07 14.26 -24.11
N GLU A 40 -6.16 13.62 -24.55
CA GLU A 40 -7.18 13.06 -23.68
C GLU A 40 -6.60 11.93 -22.80
N ALA A 41 -5.84 11.01 -23.40
CA ALA A 41 -5.12 9.97 -22.67
C ALA A 41 -4.14 10.57 -21.65
N ARG A 42 -3.36 11.60 -22.02
CA ARG A 42 -2.48 12.34 -21.09
C ARG A 42 -3.26 13.09 -20.00
N GLY A 43 -4.45 13.60 -20.31
CA GLY A 43 -5.38 14.18 -19.32
C GLY A 43 -5.86 13.14 -18.32
N ARG A 44 -6.24 11.95 -18.80
CA ARG A 44 -6.61 10.81 -17.96
C ARG A 44 -5.43 10.33 -17.13
N LEU A 45 -4.23 10.21 -17.70
CA LEU A 45 -3.01 9.83 -16.96
C LEU A 45 -2.74 10.77 -15.80
N ARG A 46 -2.79 12.08 -16.04
CA ARG A 46 -2.56 13.11 -15.01
C ARG A 46 -3.57 13.11 -13.87
N SER A 47 -4.80 12.65 -14.14
CA SER A 47 -5.87 12.57 -13.15
C SER A 47 -6.05 11.15 -12.58
N LEU A 48 -5.28 10.18 -13.08
CA LEU A 48 -5.39 8.79 -12.70
C LEU A 48 -4.93 8.61 -11.26
N THR A 49 -5.85 8.12 -10.42
CA THR A 49 -5.60 7.90 -9.00
C THR A 49 -6.26 6.60 -8.57
N HIS A 50 -5.60 5.85 -7.69
CA HIS A 50 -6.09 4.60 -7.17
C HIS A 50 -7.24 4.85 -6.17
N LYS A 51 -8.48 4.83 -6.70
CA LYS A 51 -9.73 5.02 -5.92
C LYS A 51 -10.37 3.71 -5.46
N GLY A 52 -10.16 2.63 -6.20
CA GLY A 52 -10.82 1.33 -6.02
C GLY A 52 -9.86 0.21 -5.66
N SER A 53 -9.86 -0.86 -6.46
CA SER A 53 -8.86 -1.93 -6.31
C SER A 53 -7.58 -1.60 -7.08
N VAL A 54 -6.45 -2.16 -6.62
CA VAL A 54 -5.17 -2.01 -7.32
C VAL A 54 -5.27 -2.57 -8.74
N ARG A 55 -6.04 -3.67 -8.92
CA ARG A 55 -6.21 -4.30 -10.23
C ARG A 55 -6.95 -3.40 -11.22
N ASP A 56 -7.99 -2.69 -10.77
CA ASP A 56 -8.72 -1.74 -11.62
C ASP A 56 -7.81 -0.56 -11.99
N TYR A 57 -7.05 -0.05 -11.02
CA TYR A 57 -6.06 1.00 -11.26
C TYR A 57 -4.98 0.58 -12.26
N VAL A 58 -4.42 -0.62 -12.11
CA VAL A 58 -3.42 -1.18 -13.04
C VAL A 58 -4.02 -1.29 -14.44
N LYS A 59 -5.24 -1.82 -14.55
CA LYS A 59 -5.95 -1.94 -15.83
C LYS A 59 -6.10 -0.57 -16.51
N GLU A 60 -6.65 0.41 -15.81
CA GLU A 60 -6.82 1.78 -16.34
C GLU A 60 -5.48 2.41 -16.73
N PHE A 61 -4.44 2.25 -15.92
CA PHE A 61 -3.09 2.72 -16.24
C PHE A 61 -2.56 2.08 -17.52
N THR A 62 -2.67 0.75 -17.64
CA THR A 62 -2.17 0.01 -18.81
C THR A 62 -2.93 0.36 -20.09
N GLU A 63 -4.24 0.62 -19.99
CA GLU A 63 -5.04 1.10 -21.13
C GLU A 63 -4.55 2.46 -21.61
N ILE A 64 -4.31 3.40 -20.69
CA ILE A 64 -3.77 4.73 -21.01
C ILE A 64 -2.35 4.65 -21.58
N LEU A 65 -1.51 3.76 -21.06
CA LEU A 65 -0.15 3.53 -21.55
C LEU A 65 -0.14 3.06 -23.02
N LEU A 66 -1.11 2.23 -23.40
CA LEU A 66 -1.27 1.77 -24.78
C LEU A 66 -1.76 2.88 -25.73
N GLU A 67 -2.46 3.89 -25.20
CA GLU A 67 -2.88 5.06 -25.96
C GLU A 67 -1.76 6.10 -26.13
N ILE A 68 -0.85 6.21 -25.15
CA ILE A 68 0.32 7.11 -25.19
C ILE A 68 1.57 6.30 -25.58
N LEU A 69 1.69 5.99 -26.87
CA LEU A 69 2.74 5.11 -27.41
C LEU A 69 4.19 5.59 -27.23
N ASP A 70 4.40 6.83 -26.80
CA ASP A 70 5.70 7.48 -26.64
C ASP A 70 6.06 7.82 -25.18
N LEU A 71 5.32 7.30 -24.19
CA LEU A 71 5.61 7.55 -22.78
C LEU A 71 6.87 6.79 -22.33
N PRO A 72 7.94 7.47 -21.87
CA PRO A 72 9.15 6.78 -21.45
C PRO A 72 8.92 6.02 -20.13
N ASP A 73 9.49 4.81 -20.02
CA ASP A 73 9.28 3.91 -18.87
C ASP A 73 9.53 4.56 -17.50
N LYS A 74 10.49 5.48 -17.41
CA LYS A 74 10.78 6.21 -16.17
C LYS A 74 9.65 7.16 -15.77
N GLU A 75 9.05 7.84 -16.75
CA GLU A 75 7.91 8.73 -16.52
C GLU A 75 6.63 7.92 -16.25
N ALA A 76 6.44 6.81 -16.97
CA ALA A 76 5.37 5.86 -16.71
C ALA A 76 5.47 5.29 -15.28
N LEU A 77 6.66 4.88 -14.84
CA LEU A 77 6.88 4.40 -13.47
C LEU A 77 6.61 5.48 -12.42
N PHE A 78 7.08 6.71 -12.66
CA PHE A 78 6.85 7.82 -11.75
C PHE A 78 5.35 8.14 -11.62
N THR A 79 4.63 8.25 -12.73
CA THR A 79 3.18 8.52 -12.74
C THR A 79 2.36 7.37 -12.14
N PHE A 80 2.72 6.12 -12.44
CA PHE A 80 2.12 4.93 -11.83
C PHE A 80 2.28 4.94 -10.32
N THR A 81 3.51 5.12 -9.84
CA THR A 81 3.77 5.13 -8.40
C THR A 81 3.14 6.34 -7.71
N ASP A 82 3.02 7.48 -8.39
CA ASP A 82 2.39 8.66 -7.81
C ASP A 82 0.87 8.53 -7.64
N GLY A 83 0.19 7.91 -8.61
CA GLY A 83 -1.26 7.70 -8.56
C GLY A 83 -1.72 6.63 -7.56
N LEU A 84 -0.82 5.82 -7.01
CA LEU A 84 -1.16 4.77 -6.04
C LEU A 84 -1.54 5.32 -4.66
N GLN A 85 -2.39 4.58 -3.93
CA GLN A 85 -2.63 4.88 -2.52
C GLN A 85 -1.38 4.67 -1.66
N PRO A 86 -1.23 5.41 -0.54
CA PRO A 86 -0.04 5.34 0.30
C PRO A 86 0.33 3.93 0.77
N TRP A 87 -0.67 3.10 1.11
CA TRP A 87 -0.43 1.72 1.55
C TRP A 87 0.17 0.85 0.43
N ALA A 88 -0.25 1.06 -0.82
CA ALA A 88 0.26 0.32 -1.97
C ALA A 88 1.66 0.80 -2.36
N LYS A 89 1.91 2.13 -2.30
CA LYS A 89 3.25 2.71 -2.48
C LYS A 89 4.25 2.09 -1.48
N LEU A 90 3.88 2.03 -0.20
CA LEU A 90 4.74 1.47 0.85
C LEU A 90 5.04 -0.02 0.61
N GLU A 91 4.04 -0.81 0.23
CA GLU A 91 4.23 -2.24 -0.02
C GLU A 91 5.09 -2.51 -1.26
N LEU A 92 5.00 -1.68 -2.31
CA LEU A 92 5.90 -1.75 -3.46
C LEU A 92 7.34 -1.35 -3.09
N GLN A 93 7.51 -0.30 -2.28
CA GLN A 93 8.83 0.08 -1.76
C GLN A 93 9.46 -1.03 -0.93
N ARG A 94 8.68 -1.72 -0.09
CA ARG A 94 9.14 -2.87 0.70
C ARG A 94 9.62 -4.02 -0.18
N ARG A 95 9.03 -4.19 -1.37
CA ARG A 95 9.42 -5.21 -2.35
C ARG A 95 10.64 -4.82 -3.19
N GLY A 96 11.08 -3.56 -3.11
CA GLY A 96 12.29 -3.08 -3.78
C GLY A 96 12.20 -3.07 -5.31
N VAL A 97 10.99 -3.03 -5.88
CA VAL A 97 10.80 -3.00 -7.35
C VAL A 97 11.24 -1.65 -7.93
N GLN A 98 11.96 -1.68 -9.06
CA GLN A 98 12.57 -0.49 -9.67
C GLN A 98 12.20 -0.28 -11.13
N ASP A 99 11.62 -1.28 -11.80
CA ASP A 99 11.19 -1.21 -13.20
C ASP A 99 9.66 -1.27 -13.33
N LEU A 100 9.14 -0.73 -14.43
CA LEU A 100 7.70 -0.61 -14.67
C LEU A 100 7.00 -1.97 -14.67
N ALA A 101 7.56 -2.95 -15.37
CA ALA A 101 6.95 -4.28 -15.52
C ALA A 101 6.85 -5.01 -14.18
N SER A 102 7.93 -5.05 -13.40
CA SER A 102 7.94 -5.65 -12.06
C SER A 102 7.04 -4.89 -11.10
N THR A 103 6.94 -3.56 -11.24
CA THR A 103 6.06 -2.74 -10.40
C THR A 103 4.60 -3.05 -10.67
N ILE A 104 4.21 -3.18 -11.95
CA ILE A 104 2.85 -3.60 -12.34
C ILE A 104 2.54 -5.00 -11.81
N ALA A 105 3.43 -5.98 -12.06
CA ALA A 105 3.24 -7.35 -11.59
C ALA A 105 3.14 -7.45 -10.05
N ALA A 106 3.99 -6.72 -9.34
CA ALA A 106 3.94 -6.64 -7.89
C ALA A 106 2.65 -5.98 -7.40
N ALA A 107 2.17 -4.92 -8.08
CA ALA A 107 0.91 -4.24 -7.76
C ALA A 107 -0.30 -5.16 -7.96
N GLU A 108 -0.37 -5.91 -9.06
CA GLU A 108 -1.46 -6.87 -9.30
C GLU A 108 -1.54 -7.97 -8.23
N SER A 109 -0.39 -8.39 -7.70
CA SER A 109 -0.32 -9.39 -6.63
C SER A 109 -0.74 -8.85 -5.24
N LEU A 110 -1.03 -7.54 -5.12
CA LEU A 110 -1.51 -6.96 -3.87
C LEU A 110 -2.95 -7.41 -3.59
N ILE A 111 -3.11 -8.31 -2.63
CA ILE A 111 -4.41 -8.74 -2.13
C ILE A 111 -5.08 -7.55 -1.43
N LYS A 112 -6.37 -7.29 -1.72
CA LYS A 112 -7.19 -6.24 -1.08
C LYS A 112 -7.05 -6.32 0.45
N PHE A 113 -6.32 -5.39 1.05
CA PHE A 113 -6.50 -5.10 2.47
C PHE A 113 -7.84 -4.36 2.60
N ARG A 114 -8.92 -5.10 2.83
CA ARG A 114 -10.25 -4.52 3.08
C ARG A 114 -10.17 -3.74 4.39
N LYS A 115 -10.17 -2.41 4.33
CA LYS A 115 -10.47 -1.57 5.50
C LYS A 115 -11.76 -2.10 6.13
N PRO A 116 -11.80 -2.46 7.43
CA PRO A 116 -13.07 -2.68 8.08
C PRO A 116 -13.84 -1.36 8.01
N GLU A 117 -14.99 -1.40 7.37
CA GLU A 117 -15.92 -0.28 7.27
C GLU A 117 -16.22 0.23 8.69
N SER A 118 -16.08 1.55 8.88
CA SER A 118 -16.31 2.22 10.15
C SER A 118 -17.78 2.10 10.56
N THR A 119 -18.13 1.06 11.30
CA THR A 119 -19.37 1.06 12.08
C THR A 119 -19.18 2.07 13.22
N LYS A 120 -19.72 3.28 13.04
CA LYS A 120 -19.84 4.26 14.14
C LYS A 120 -20.60 3.57 15.30
N PRO A 121 -20.01 3.44 16.49
CA PRO A 121 -20.77 2.99 17.65
C PRO A 121 -21.70 4.14 18.07
N THR A 122 -23.00 3.84 18.15
CA THR A 122 -24.01 4.72 18.72
C THR A 122 -23.62 5.08 20.14
N GLU A 123 -23.33 6.36 20.41
CA GLU A 123 -23.16 6.87 21.78
C GLU A 123 -24.46 6.66 22.56
N ARG A 124 -24.54 5.59 23.35
CA ARG A 124 -25.46 5.55 24.48
C ARG A 124 -24.78 6.20 25.65
N ARG A 125 -25.04 7.50 25.82
CA ARG A 125 -24.78 8.22 27.06
C ARG A 125 -25.53 7.50 28.19
N LYS A 126 -24.79 7.02 29.19
CA LYS A 126 -25.30 6.82 30.54
C LYS A 126 -24.38 7.57 31.48
N GLU A 127 -24.87 8.71 31.94
CA GLU A 127 -24.38 9.41 33.12
C GLU A 127 -24.47 8.47 34.32
N HIS A 128 -23.40 8.35 35.09
CA HIS A 128 -23.47 8.09 36.53
C HIS A 128 -22.40 8.90 37.24
N ASN A 129 -22.90 9.67 38.20
CA ASN A 129 -22.21 10.51 39.17
C ASN A 129 -21.43 9.63 40.17
N GLY A 130 -20.22 10.00 40.58
CA GLY A 130 -19.47 9.20 41.56
C GLY A 130 -18.08 9.73 41.94
N ASN A 131 -18.08 10.47 43.04
CA ASN A 131 -16.99 11.00 43.87
C ASN A 131 -15.70 10.16 43.96
N GLY A 132 -14.56 10.86 44.06
CA GLY A 132 -13.21 10.26 44.10
C GLY A 132 -12.79 9.61 45.43
N GLY A 133 -11.57 9.06 45.39
CA GLY A 133 -10.85 8.50 46.52
C GLY A 133 -9.57 7.82 46.04
N GLY A 134 -8.42 8.42 46.33
CA GLY A 134 -7.12 7.79 46.09
C GLY A 134 -6.79 6.76 47.18
N ASP A 135 -5.95 5.78 46.86
CA ASP A 135 -5.18 5.06 47.86
C ASP A 135 -3.86 4.52 47.28
N HIS A 136 -2.79 4.65 48.07
CA HIS A 136 -1.41 4.34 47.76
C HIS A 136 -1.13 2.84 48.00
N GLY A 137 -0.74 2.11 46.96
CA GLY A 137 -0.30 0.71 47.07
C GLY A 137 1.14 0.50 46.62
N HIS A 138 2.05 0.35 47.59
CA HIS A 138 3.44 -0.10 47.41
C HIS A 138 3.52 -1.50 46.76
N TYR A 139 4.34 -1.66 45.72
CA TYR A 139 4.90 -2.96 45.35
C TYR A 139 6.41 -2.89 45.14
N ARG A 140 7.11 -3.57 46.04
CA ARG A 140 8.55 -3.79 46.09
C ARG A 140 8.87 -5.09 45.34
N GLY A 141 9.60 -4.95 44.24
CA GLY A 141 10.62 -5.83 43.65
C GLY A 141 10.35 -7.33 43.47
N GLU A 142 10.45 -7.82 42.22
CA GLU A 142 11.53 -8.75 41.87
C GLU A 142 11.78 -8.87 40.37
N SER A 143 13.05 -9.08 40.04
CA SER A 143 13.66 -8.91 38.74
C SER A 143 13.36 -10.04 37.76
N SER A 144 12.92 -9.66 36.56
CA SER A 144 13.26 -10.32 35.31
C SER A 144 13.32 -9.21 34.28
N LYS A 145 14.53 -8.91 33.75
CA LYS A 145 14.76 -7.79 32.83
C LYS A 145 14.07 -8.06 31.49
N SER A 146 12.78 -7.75 31.43
CA SER A 146 12.05 -7.44 30.20
C SER A 146 12.40 -5.99 29.81
N PRO A 147 12.49 -5.63 28.52
CA PRO A 147 12.87 -4.27 28.10
C PRO A 147 11.65 -3.34 28.16
N THR A 148 10.92 -3.38 29.28
CA THR A 148 9.74 -2.56 29.51
C THR A 148 10.03 -1.50 30.56
N HIS A 149 10.00 -0.23 30.15
CA HIS A 149 10.09 0.90 31.07
C HIS A 149 8.69 1.36 31.46
N SER A 150 8.44 1.50 32.75
CA SER A 150 7.22 2.14 33.27
C SER A 150 7.24 3.64 32.92
N LYS A 151 6.18 4.12 32.27
CA LYS A 151 5.93 5.53 31.97
C LYS A 151 4.49 5.87 32.30
N GLU A 152 4.23 7.11 32.66
CA GLU A 152 2.86 7.60 32.88
C GLU A 152 2.36 8.28 31.61
N VAL A 153 1.20 7.86 31.11
CA VAL A 153 0.49 8.53 30.03
C VAL A 153 -0.86 8.96 30.60
N SER A 154 -1.11 10.27 30.64
CA SER A 154 -2.36 10.84 31.18
C SER A 154 -2.71 10.37 32.60
N GLY A 155 -1.70 10.22 33.47
CA GLY A 155 -1.88 9.76 34.87
C GLY A 155 -2.08 8.24 35.03
N THR A 156 -2.01 7.46 33.94
CA THR A 156 -2.10 5.99 33.99
C THR A 156 -0.71 5.34 33.85
N PRO A 157 -0.29 4.48 34.80
CA PRO A 157 0.97 3.75 34.70
C PRO A 157 0.91 2.78 33.50
N THR A 158 1.76 3.02 32.52
CA THR A 158 1.83 2.27 31.26
C THR A 158 3.23 1.66 31.09
N LYS A 159 3.30 0.39 30.69
CA LYS A 159 4.57 -0.24 30.32
C LYS A 159 4.89 0.09 28.86
N ALA A 160 5.97 0.81 28.61
CA ALA A 160 6.47 1.09 27.26
C ALA A 160 7.46 0.01 26.84
N LEU A 161 7.28 -0.56 25.64
CA LEU A 161 8.22 -1.50 25.04
C LEU A 161 9.39 -0.74 24.41
N LEU A 162 10.62 -1.18 24.68
CA LEU A 162 11.79 -0.69 23.97
C LEU A 162 11.77 -1.22 22.53
N ASP A 163 11.91 -0.34 21.54
CA ASP A 163 12.06 -0.76 20.15
C ASP A 163 13.42 -1.43 19.95
N THR A 164 13.41 -2.75 19.77
CA THR A 164 14.61 -3.56 19.56
C THR A 164 14.91 -3.78 18.06
N GLY A 165 14.21 -3.09 17.16
CA GLY A 165 14.39 -3.23 15.71
C GLY A 165 13.77 -4.50 15.11
N ALA A 166 13.05 -5.30 15.91
CA ALA A 166 12.35 -6.47 15.42
C ALA A 166 11.09 -6.06 14.63
N SER A 167 11.03 -6.46 13.35
CA SER A 167 9.92 -6.12 12.46
C SER A 167 8.57 -6.69 12.90
N HIS A 168 8.57 -7.74 13.75
CA HIS A 168 7.37 -8.40 14.24
C HIS A 168 7.47 -8.67 15.75
N ASN A 169 7.26 -7.63 16.56
CA ASN A 169 7.19 -7.73 18.02
C ASN A 169 5.91 -8.40 18.54
N PHE A 170 4.95 -8.70 17.66
CA PHE A 170 3.66 -9.28 18.01
C PHE A 170 3.36 -10.49 17.13
N LEU A 171 2.82 -11.53 17.75
CA LEU A 171 2.46 -12.79 17.10
C LEU A 171 0.99 -13.11 17.38
N LYS A 172 0.25 -13.59 16.37
CA LYS A 172 -1.12 -14.06 16.57
C LYS A 172 -1.12 -15.30 17.47
N VAL A 173 -2.10 -15.42 18.37
CA VAL A 173 -2.15 -16.53 19.34
C VAL A 173 -2.17 -17.90 18.66
N ASN A 174 -2.87 -18.04 17.54
CA ASN A 174 -2.92 -19.31 16.80
C ASN A 174 -1.55 -19.67 16.19
N GLU A 175 -0.78 -18.69 15.71
CA GLU A 175 0.59 -18.90 15.23
C GLU A 175 1.53 -19.25 16.39
N ALA A 176 1.40 -18.57 17.54
CA ALA A 176 2.17 -18.89 18.73
C ALA A 176 1.93 -20.35 19.19
N ARG A 177 0.65 -20.79 19.18
CA ARG A 177 0.29 -22.19 19.47
C ARG A 177 0.85 -23.17 18.45
N LYS A 178 0.75 -22.85 17.16
CA LYS A 178 1.29 -23.68 16.07
C LYS A 178 2.82 -23.85 16.17
N LEU A 179 3.51 -22.81 16.61
CA LEU A 179 4.97 -22.82 16.83
C LEU A 179 5.37 -23.40 18.19
N GLY A 180 4.42 -23.88 19.00
CA GLY A 180 4.70 -24.45 20.33
C GLY A 180 5.23 -23.45 21.35
N ILE A 181 5.03 -22.14 21.11
CA ILE A 181 5.53 -21.07 21.98
C ILE A 181 4.69 -21.04 23.25
N LYS A 182 5.34 -21.31 24.39
CA LYS A 182 4.72 -21.17 25.72
C LYS A 182 4.70 -19.70 26.11
N PHE A 183 3.56 -19.18 26.52
CA PHE A 183 3.39 -17.82 27.01
C PHE A 183 2.64 -17.80 28.34
N LYS A 184 2.89 -16.77 29.15
CA LYS A 184 2.15 -16.52 30.39
C LYS A 184 1.00 -15.56 30.08
N GLU A 185 -0.21 -15.89 30.51
CA GLU A 185 -1.34 -14.98 30.35
C GLU A 185 -1.07 -13.68 31.12
N GLU A 186 -1.18 -12.55 30.43
CA GLU A 186 -1.04 -11.23 31.02
C GLU A 186 -2.26 -10.42 30.57
N GLN A 187 -3.06 -9.99 31.54
CA GLN A 187 -4.21 -9.14 31.27
C GLN A 187 -3.72 -7.71 31.01
N GLY A 188 -3.95 -7.22 29.81
CA GLY A 188 -3.52 -5.90 29.41
C GLY A 188 -3.96 -5.57 27.99
N TRP A 189 -3.78 -4.32 27.61
CA TRP A 189 -4.12 -3.85 26.27
C TRP A 189 -2.86 -3.30 25.60
N ILE A 190 -2.56 -3.78 24.40
CA ILE A 190 -1.49 -3.26 23.56
C ILE A 190 -2.08 -2.24 22.58
N LYS A 191 -1.52 -1.03 22.56
CA LYS A 191 -1.91 0.01 21.61
C LYS A 191 -0.67 0.49 20.85
N ALA A 192 -0.60 0.21 19.55
CA ALA A 192 0.44 0.77 18.70
C ALA A 192 0.12 2.23 18.34
N VAL A 193 1.15 3.00 17.98
CA VAL A 193 1.01 4.38 17.47
C VAL A 193 0.12 4.28 16.22
N ASN A 194 -1.11 4.77 16.28
CA ASN A 194 -2.14 4.70 15.22
C ASN A 194 -2.90 3.36 15.08
N SER A 195 -2.95 2.53 16.12
CA SER A 195 -3.87 1.37 16.16
C SER A 195 -4.78 1.41 17.38
N GLU A 196 -5.93 0.75 17.28
CA GLU A 196 -6.80 0.52 18.42
C GLU A 196 -6.11 -0.38 19.45
N ALA A 197 -6.44 -0.16 20.71
CA ALA A 197 -5.96 -1.01 21.78
C ALA A 197 -6.53 -2.42 21.60
N ARG A 198 -5.68 -3.45 21.61
CA ARG A 198 -6.07 -4.85 21.52
C ARG A 198 -5.69 -5.59 22.80
N PRO A 199 -6.47 -6.59 23.25
CA PRO A 199 -6.10 -7.36 24.42
C PRO A 199 -4.82 -8.16 24.16
N ILE A 200 -3.93 -8.16 25.14
CA ILE A 200 -2.78 -9.05 25.20
C ILE A 200 -3.28 -10.39 25.75
N TYR A 201 -2.98 -11.47 25.04
CA TYR A 201 -3.31 -12.83 25.49
C TYR A 201 -2.21 -13.42 26.37
N GLY A 202 -0.98 -12.93 26.21
CA GLY A 202 0.12 -13.29 27.06
C GLY A 202 1.46 -12.80 26.54
N VAL A 203 2.48 -12.95 27.38
CA VAL A 203 3.85 -12.55 27.11
C VAL A 203 4.76 -13.76 27.28
N THR A 204 5.79 -13.83 26.44
CA THR A 204 6.81 -14.86 26.52
C THR A 204 8.19 -14.25 26.30
N SER A 205 9.21 -14.87 26.89
CA SER A 205 10.60 -14.57 26.63
C SER A 205 11.18 -15.74 25.85
N VAL A 206 11.60 -15.49 24.61
CA VAL A 206 12.17 -16.51 23.74
C VAL A 206 13.66 -16.20 23.55
N ASN A 207 14.52 -17.18 23.82
CA ASN A 207 15.93 -17.10 23.46
C ASN A 207 16.07 -17.45 21.98
N LEU A 208 16.32 -16.44 21.14
CA LEU A 208 16.69 -16.66 19.74
C LEU A 208 18.18 -16.99 19.67
N ARG A 209 18.53 -18.10 19.00
CA ARG A 209 19.87 -18.34 18.47
C ARG A 209 19.83 -18.09 16.97
N LEU A 210 20.68 -17.19 16.49
CA LEU A 210 20.78 -16.80 15.08
C LEU A 210 22.00 -17.51 14.47
N GLY A 211 21.74 -18.47 13.57
CA GLY A 211 22.77 -19.19 12.81
C GLY A 211 23.68 -20.10 13.63
N GLU A 212 24.37 -21.02 12.94
CA GLU A 212 25.53 -21.77 13.48
C GLU A 212 26.79 -20.90 13.48
#